data_AF-A0A929PH17-F1
#
_entry.id   AF-A0A929PH17-F1
#
_cell.length_a   1.000
_cell.length_b   1.000
_cell.length_c   1.000
_cell.angle_alpha   90.00
_cell.angle_beta   90.00
_cell.angle_gamma   90.00
#
_symmetry.space_group_name_H-M   'P 1'
#
loop_
_entity.id
_entity.type
_entity.pdbx_description
1 polymer ?
#
loop_
_entity_poly.entity_id
_entity_poly.type
_entity_poly.pdbx_seq_one_letter_code
_entity_poly.pdbx_strand_id
1 'polypeptide(L)'
;SLDVLYGKGYELTKLRDLSQPGEFASNEQVSIVGANMRVIEKVRILGPLREYTQAELSITDGFFLGLDLPTRISGNIKGSPSIIFIGPKGVLTLSEGAIRAARHIHMMPKDAESYQVKNGDRVKVEVSG
;
A
#
# COMPACT_ATOMS: atom_id res chain seq x y z
N SER A 1 -13.99 -2.29 2.07
CA SER A 1 -13.82 -3.38 3.06
C SER A 1 -13.47 -4.68 2.33
N LEU A 2 -12.66 -5.56 2.93
CA LEU A 2 -12.35 -6.90 2.40
C LEU A 2 -13.63 -7.71 2.14
N ASP A 3 -14.64 -7.52 2.99
CA ASP A 3 -15.95 -8.16 2.84
C ASP A 3 -16.59 -7.92 1.47
N VAL A 4 -16.40 -6.73 0.90
CA VAL A 4 -16.94 -6.37 -0.43
C VAL A 4 -16.22 -7.16 -1.53
N LEU A 5 -14.93 -7.35 -1.38
CA LEU A 5 -14.06 -7.91 -2.42
C LEU A 5 -14.04 -9.45 -2.37
N TYR A 6 -14.12 -10.04 -1.17
CA TYR A 6 -13.95 -11.47 -0.94
C TYR A 6 -15.14 -12.15 -0.22
N GLY A 7 -16.11 -11.40 0.26
CA GLY A 7 -17.28 -11.90 0.97
C GLY A 7 -17.22 -11.65 2.47
N LYS A 8 -18.39 -11.55 3.10
CA LYS A 8 -18.54 -11.20 4.52
C LYS A 8 -17.81 -12.19 5.43
N GLY A 9 -16.96 -11.66 6.33
CA GLY A 9 -16.23 -12.44 7.32
C GLY A 9 -15.04 -13.22 6.73
N TYR A 10 -14.60 -12.86 5.52
CA TYR A 10 -13.44 -13.50 4.91
C TYR A 10 -12.15 -13.08 5.63
N GLU A 11 -11.26 -14.04 5.86
CA GLU A 11 -9.94 -13.81 6.45
C GLU A 11 -8.84 -13.99 5.41
N LEU A 12 -7.88 -13.07 5.39
CA LEU A 12 -6.73 -13.16 4.49
C LEU A 12 -5.90 -14.39 4.81
N THR A 13 -5.47 -15.11 3.78
CA THR A 13 -4.59 -16.26 3.97
C THR A 13 -3.14 -15.85 3.77
N LYS A 14 -2.27 -16.20 4.72
CA LYS A 14 -0.86 -15.80 4.69
C LYS A 14 -0.10 -16.55 3.60
N LEU A 15 0.60 -15.81 2.73
CA LEU A 15 1.55 -16.36 1.77
C LEU A 15 2.97 -16.37 2.35
N ARG A 16 3.46 -15.22 2.84
CA ARG A 16 4.78 -15.09 3.49
C ARG A 16 4.86 -13.84 4.37
N ASP A 17 5.72 -13.89 5.38
CA ASP A 17 6.05 -12.72 6.20
C ASP A 17 6.78 -11.64 5.40
N LEU A 18 6.59 -10.39 5.84
CA LEU A 18 7.37 -9.23 5.42
C LEU A 18 8.43 -8.89 6.48
N SER A 19 9.25 -7.87 6.21
CA SER A 19 10.32 -7.46 7.12
C SER A 19 9.80 -6.86 8.43
N GLN A 20 8.64 -6.21 8.42
CA GLN A 20 8.02 -5.67 9.62
C GLN A 20 7.29 -6.78 10.40
N PRO A 21 7.54 -6.93 11.71
CA PRO A 21 6.89 -7.94 12.53
C PRO A 21 5.35 -7.87 12.44
N GLY A 22 4.73 -9.01 12.13
CA GLY A 22 3.28 -9.15 12.02
C GLY A 22 2.69 -8.78 10.65
N GLU A 23 3.44 -8.10 9.78
CA GLU A 23 3.01 -7.81 8.41
C GLU A 23 3.27 -8.99 7.48
N PHE A 24 2.35 -9.25 6.55
CA PHE A 24 2.46 -10.37 5.61
C PHE A 24 1.92 -10.04 4.23
N ALA A 25 2.48 -10.68 3.20
CA ALA A 25 1.83 -10.77 1.91
C ALA A 25 0.79 -11.90 1.97
N SER A 26 -0.43 -11.66 1.47
CA SER A 26 -1.50 -12.66 1.49
C SER A 26 -1.60 -13.42 0.15
N ASN A 27 -2.32 -14.55 0.07
CA ASN A 27 -2.54 -15.21 -1.23
C ASN A 27 -3.50 -14.43 -2.13
N GLU A 28 -4.30 -13.55 -1.53
CA GLU A 28 -5.31 -12.75 -2.19
C GLU A 28 -4.70 -11.63 -3.05
N GLN A 29 -5.37 -11.39 -4.18
CA GLN A 29 -5.01 -10.38 -5.15
C GLN A 29 -6.27 -9.74 -5.74
N VAL A 30 -6.19 -8.45 -6.00
CA VAL A 30 -7.26 -7.67 -6.62
C VAL A 30 -6.78 -7.10 -7.95
N SER A 31 -7.72 -6.71 -8.80
CA SER A 31 -7.43 -5.82 -9.92
C SER A 31 -7.72 -4.38 -9.51
N ILE A 32 -6.88 -3.45 -9.99
CA ILE A 32 -7.02 -2.02 -9.74
C ILE A 32 -7.38 -1.33 -11.05
N VAL A 33 -8.41 -0.48 -11.03
CA VAL A 33 -8.84 0.29 -12.19
C VAL A 33 -8.63 1.78 -11.93
N GLY A 34 -8.02 2.45 -12.91
CA GLY A 34 -7.70 3.88 -12.89
C GLY A 34 -8.77 4.75 -13.55
N ALA A 35 -8.60 6.07 -13.47
CA ALA A 35 -9.53 7.05 -14.03
C ALA A 35 -9.68 6.95 -15.55
N ASN A 36 -8.68 6.41 -16.24
CA ASN A 36 -8.68 6.19 -17.69
C ASN A 36 -9.18 4.80 -18.11
N MET A 37 -9.83 4.05 -17.20
CA MET A 37 -10.35 2.69 -17.41
C MET A 37 -9.28 1.62 -17.69
N ARG A 38 -7.99 1.92 -17.51
CA ARG A 38 -6.93 0.91 -17.54
C ARG A 38 -6.88 0.14 -16.23
N VAL A 39 -6.39 -1.09 -16.34
CA VAL A 39 -6.41 -2.07 -15.25
C VAL A 39 -5.03 -2.65 -15.00
N ILE A 40 -4.63 -2.70 -13.74
CA ILE A 40 -3.51 -3.53 -13.28
C ILE A 40 -4.10 -4.73 -12.55
N GLU A 41 -3.82 -5.93 -13.04
CA GLU A 41 -4.31 -7.18 -12.45
C GLU A 41 -3.32 -7.74 -11.44
N LYS A 42 -3.79 -8.70 -10.62
CA LYS A 42 -2.94 -9.49 -9.71
C LYS A 42 -2.18 -8.65 -8.68
N VAL A 43 -2.77 -7.53 -8.24
CA VAL A 43 -2.20 -6.67 -7.20
C VAL A 43 -2.39 -7.32 -5.85
N ARG A 44 -1.28 -7.55 -5.14
CA ARG A 44 -1.22 -8.26 -3.86
C ARG A 44 -1.88 -7.48 -2.73
N ILE A 45 -2.69 -8.15 -1.90
CA ILE A 45 -3.15 -7.58 -0.62
C ILE A 45 -2.09 -7.85 0.45
N LEU A 46 -1.78 -6.83 1.25
CA LEU A 46 -0.92 -6.95 2.43
C LEU A 46 -1.80 -6.99 3.69
N GLY A 47 -1.48 -7.94 4.56
CA GLY A 47 -2.09 -8.08 5.87
C GLY A 47 -1.16 -7.62 7.00
N PRO A 48 -1.70 -7.46 8.23
CA PRO A 48 -3.11 -7.67 8.60
C PRO A 48 -4.02 -6.56 8.05
N LEU A 49 -5.33 -6.75 8.16
CA LEU A 49 -6.29 -5.70 7.84
C LEU A 49 -6.07 -4.48 8.74
N ARG A 50 -6.30 -3.29 8.16
CA ARG A 50 -6.16 -1.99 8.83
C ARG A 50 -7.51 -1.26 8.81
N GLU A 51 -7.61 -0.18 9.58
CA GLU A 51 -8.82 0.66 9.67
C GLU A 51 -9.12 1.44 8.38
N TYR A 52 -8.14 1.55 7.48
CA TYR A 52 -8.25 2.24 6.20
C TYR A 52 -7.77 1.34 5.06
N THR A 53 -8.26 1.62 3.84
CA THR A 53 -7.78 0.97 2.61
C THR A 53 -6.85 1.90 1.85
N GLN A 54 -5.74 1.37 1.36
CA GLN A 54 -4.71 2.12 0.66
C GLN A 54 -4.15 1.28 -0.49
N ALA A 55 -3.91 1.91 -1.64
CA ALA A 55 -3.11 1.37 -2.73
C ALA A 55 -1.77 2.12 -2.79
N GLU A 56 -0.67 1.37 -2.69
CA GLU A 56 0.67 1.88 -2.90
C GLU A 56 1.11 1.53 -4.32
N LEU A 57 1.34 2.56 -5.13
CA LEU A 57 1.60 2.44 -6.56
C LEU A 57 2.89 3.16 -6.94
N SER A 58 3.58 2.65 -7.96
CA SER A 58 4.74 3.36 -8.51
C SER A 58 4.31 4.58 -9.32
N ILE A 59 5.27 5.45 -9.66
CA ILE A 59 4.99 6.57 -10.56
C ILE A 59 4.51 6.10 -11.94
N THR A 60 5.07 5.00 -12.44
CA THR A 60 4.70 4.40 -13.72
C THR A 60 3.30 3.81 -13.69
N ASP A 61 2.90 3.20 -12.56
CA ASP A 61 1.53 2.71 -12.37
C ASP A 61 0.54 3.87 -12.37
N GLY A 62 0.88 4.98 -11.70
CA GLY A 62 0.07 6.20 -11.71
C GLY A 62 -0.16 6.73 -13.12
N PHE A 63 0.90 6.91 -13.91
CA PHE A 63 0.77 7.28 -15.33
C PHE A 63 -0.07 6.30 -16.12
N PHE A 64 0.16 4.99 -15.92
CA PHE A 64 -0.59 3.96 -16.62
C PHE A 64 -2.09 4.02 -16.30
N LEU A 65 -2.45 4.22 -15.03
CA LEU A 65 -3.83 4.30 -14.54
C LEU A 65 -4.47 5.69 -14.73
N GLY A 66 -3.72 6.68 -15.22
CA GLY A 66 -4.20 8.06 -15.35
C GLY A 66 -4.47 8.72 -14.00
N LEU A 67 -3.66 8.39 -12.99
CA LEU A 67 -3.76 8.91 -11.64
C LEU A 67 -2.54 9.79 -11.32
N ASP A 68 -2.79 11.00 -10.82
CA ASP A 68 -1.73 11.86 -10.25
C ASP A 68 -1.50 11.48 -8.78
N LEU A 69 -0.50 10.64 -8.54
CA LEU A 69 -0.27 10.03 -7.24
C LEU A 69 0.62 10.91 -6.33
N PRO A 70 0.11 11.42 -5.20
CA PRO A 70 0.92 12.17 -4.26
C PRO A 70 1.94 11.24 -3.56
N THR A 71 3.13 11.77 -3.27
CA THR A 71 4.13 11.04 -2.47
C THR A 71 3.84 11.18 -1.00
N ARG A 72 3.55 10.06 -0.31
CA ARG A 72 3.06 10.07 1.07
C ARG A 72 3.64 8.90 1.87
N ILE A 73 3.74 9.10 3.18
CA ILE A 73 3.93 7.99 4.13
C ILE A 73 2.63 7.19 4.24
N SER A 74 2.74 5.90 4.57
CA SER A 74 1.57 5.02 4.76
C SER A 74 0.58 5.63 5.76
N GLY A 75 -0.71 5.55 5.47
CA GLY A 75 -1.79 6.13 6.29
C GLY A 75 -2.13 7.59 5.96
N ASN A 76 -1.27 8.34 5.28
CA ASN A 76 -1.57 9.71 4.85
C ASN A 76 -2.28 9.74 3.47
N ILE A 77 -3.52 9.23 3.45
CA ILE A 77 -4.32 9.06 2.22
C ILE A 77 -5.26 10.24 1.91
N LYS A 78 -5.42 11.19 2.83
CA LYS A 78 -6.39 12.28 2.67
C LYS A 78 -6.11 13.13 1.43
N GLY A 79 -7.14 13.36 0.62
CA GLY A 79 -7.09 14.13 -0.62
C GLY A 79 -6.27 13.47 -1.73
N SER A 80 -6.01 12.16 -1.62
CA SER A 80 -5.41 11.38 -2.71
C SER A 80 -6.47 10.98 -3.76
N PRO A 81 -6.06 10.61 -4.98
CA PRO A 81 -7.00 10.23 -6.02
C PRO A 81 -7.91 9.06 -5.64
N SER A 82 -9.10 9.05 -6.24
CA SER A 82 -10.03 7.92 -6.19
C SER A 82 -9.45 6.70 -6.90
N ILE A 83 -9.82 5.52 -6.43
CA ILE A 83 -9.37 4.27 -7.03
C ILE A 83 -10.43 3.17 -6.86
N ILE A 84 -10.46 2.24 -7.81
CA ILE A 84 -11.41 1.13 -7.82
C ILE A 84 -10.65 -0.18 -7.70
N PHE A 85 -11.09 -1.03 -6.78
CA PHE A 85 -10.62 -2.39 -6.61
C PHE A 85 -11.69 -3.38 -7.07
N ILE A 86 -11.28 -4.39 -7.83
CA ILE A 86 -12.14 -5.50 -8.25
C ILE A 86 -11.60 -6.77 -7.59
N GLY A 87 -12.45 -7.40 -6.78
CA GLY A 87 -12.21 -8.70 -6.17
C GLY A 87 -13.16 -9.76 -6.74
N PRO A 88 -12.99 -11.03 -6.34
CA PRO A 88 -13.82 -12.13 -6.83
C PRO A 88 -15.31 -12.04 -6.46
N LYS A 89 -15.68 -11.25 -5.43
CA LYS A 89 -17.07 -11.12 -4.95
C LYS A 89 -17.68 -9.74 -5.14
N GLY A 90 -16.92 -8.76 -5.61
CA GLY A 90 -17.46 -7.41 -5.78
C GLY A 90 -16.42 -6.36 -6.14
N VAL A 91 -16.89 -5.12 -6.17
CA VAL A 91 -16.13 -3.93 -6.55
C VAL A 91 -16.16 -2.94 -5.39
N LEU A 92 -15.00 -2.43 -5.01
CA LEU A 92 -14.84 -1.40 -3.99
C LEU A 92 -14.29 -0.13 -4.65
N THR A 93 -15.11 0.92 -4.68
CA THR A 93 -14.67 2.26 -5.10
C THR A 93 -14.35 3.09 -3.87
N LEU A 94 -13.16 3.70 -3.85
CA LEU A 94 -12.77 4.67 -2.84
C LEU A 94 -12.63 6.05 -3.47
N SER A 95 -13.12 7.08 -2.77
CA SER A 95 -12.91 8.48 -3.17
C SER A 95 -11.47 8.94 -2.95
N GLU A 96 -10.74 8.30 -2.03
CA GLU A 96 -9.32 8.52 -1.74
C GLU A 96 -8.67 7.20 -1.28
N GLY A 97 -7.37 7.05 -1.49
CA GLY A 97 -6.61 5.87 -1.05
C GLY A 97 -5.39 5.53 -1.92
N ALA A 98 -5.21 6.15 -3.08
CA ALA A 98 -4.12 5.85 -3.99
C ALA A 98 -2.91 6.76 -3.78
N ILE A 99 -1.77 6.22 -3.38
CA ILE A 99 -0.56 7.00 -3.11
C ILE A 99 0.67 6.41 -3.78
N ARG A 100 1.67 7.26 -3.99
CA ARG A 100 3.05 6.81 -4.20
C ARG A 100 3.75 6.72 -2.84
N ALA A 101 4.21 5.54 -2.47
CA ALA A 101 4.88 5.34 -1.19
C ALA A 101 6.16 6.18 -1.11
N ALA A 102 6.27 7.01 -0.07
CA ALA A 102 7.49 7.74 0.23
C ALA A 102 8.54 6.76 0.76
N ARG A 103 9.78 6.85 0.27
CA ARG A 103 10.90 6.10 0.86
C ARG A 103 11.06 6.47 2.33
N HIS A 104 11.18 5.47 3.19
CA HIS A 104 11.41 5.63 4.62
C HIS A 104 12.17 4.40 5.15
N ILE A 105 12.76 4.55 6.33
CA ILE A 105 13.51 3.48 6.99
C ILE A 105 12.73 3.12 8.25
N HIS A 106 12.38 1.85 8.39
CA HIS A 106 11.97 1.30 9.68
C HIS A 106 13.23 0.98 10.48
N MET A 107 13.30 1.47 11.71
CA MET A 107 14.46 1.34 12.57
C MET A 107 14.01 1.03 13.99
N MET A 108 14.63 0.04 14.62
CA MET A 108 14.36 -0.26 16.03
C MET A 108 14.91 0.86 16.91
N PRO A 109 14.32 1.14 18.09
CA PRO A 109 14.81 2.20 18.98
C PRO A 109 16.30 2.06 19.35
N LYS A 110 16.77 0.82 19.54
CA LYS A 110 18.19 0.53 19.82
C LYS A 110 19.12 0.90 18.65
N ASP A 111 18.69 0.65 17.42
CA ASP A 111 19.46 1.00 16.23
C ASP A 111 19.47 2.53 16.04
N ALA A 112 18.31 3.17 16.27
CA ALA A 112 18.19 4.63 16.20
C ALA A 112 19.12 5.35 17.18
N GLU A 113 19.25 4.82 18.41
CA GLU A 113 20.23 5.30 19.39
C GLU A 113 21.67 5.13 18.88
N SER A 114 21.99 3.96 18.30
CA SER A 114 23.33 3.65 17.79
C SER A 114 23.74 4.56 16.62
N TYR A 115 22.78 4.92 15.76
CA TYR A 115 22.97 5.86 14.65
C TYR A 115 22.75 7.33 15.05
N GLN A 116 22.37 7.61 16.30
CA GLN A 116 22.09 8.94 16.83
C GLN A 116 21.01 9.70 16.04
N VAL A 117 19.96 8.99 15.61
CA VAL A 117 18.81 9.54 14.91
C VAL A 117 17.53 9.37 15.72
N LYS A 118 16.54 10.21 15.44
CA LYS A 118 15.21 10.18 16.08
C LYS A 118 14.12 10.00 15.04
N ASN A 119 12.94 9.58 15.50
CA ASN A 119 11.78 9.46 14.62
C ASN A 119 11.47 10.80 13.93
N GLY A 120 11.35 10.77 12.60
CA GLY A 120 11.11 11.95 11.78
C GLY A 120 12.37 12.63 11.23
N ASP A 121 13.57 12.22 11.68
CA ASP A 121 14.81 12.76 11.12
C ASP A 121 14.99 12.38 9.65
N ARG A 122 15.61 13.29 8.88
CA ARG A 122 15.97 13.04 7.49
C ARG A 122 17.42 12.57 7.41
N VAL A 123 17.63 11.45 6.74
CA VAL A 123 18.96 10.85 6.57
C VAL A 123 19.34 10.75 5.09
N LYS A 124 20.64 10.64 4.81
CA LYS A 124 21.16 10.31 3.48
C LYS A 124 21.48 8.81 3.45
N VAL A 125 20.95 8.11 2.46
CA VAL A 125 21.27 6.71 2.20
C VAL A 125 22.13 6.65 0.95
N GLU A 126 23.26 5.95 1.03
CA GLU A 126 24.17 5.69 -0.07
C GLU A 126 24.16 4.19 -0.38
N VAL A 127 24.24 3.85 -1.66
CA VAL A 127 24.25 2.47 -2.14
C VAL A 127 25.43 2.35 -3.09
N SER A 128 26.27 1.33 -2.92
CA SER A 128 27.39 1.05 -3.84
C SER A 128 26.87 0.40 -5.14
N GLY A 129 27.57 0.64 -6.24
CA GLY A 129 27.35 0.01 -7.54
C GLY A 129 28.34 -1.12 -7.82
#